data_AF-A0A9D5KVM0-F1
#
_entry.id   AF-A0A9D5KVM0-F1
#
_cell.length_a   1.000
_cell.length_b   1.000
_cell.length_c   1.000
_cell.angle_alpha   90.00
_cell.angle_beta   90.00
_cell.angle_gamma   90.00
#
_symmetry.space_group_name_H-M   'P 1'
#
loop_
_entity.id
_entity.type
_entity.pdbx_description
1 polymer ?
#
loop_
_entity_poly.entity_id
_entity_poly.type
_entity_poly.pdbx_seq_one_letter_code
_entity_poly.pdbx_strand_id
1 'polypeptide(L)' 'MEIKTLKTATLSEALTGMKIGETAIAPVGYKPKTVIKTCSELREKGFLFNTSMRGGKQTITRLK' A
#
# COMPACT_ATOMS: atom_id res chain seq x y z
N MET A 1 16.40 -3.00 -7.13
CA MET A 1 15.19 -2.39 -6.54
C MET A 1 14.89 -3.13 -5.25
N GLU A 2 15.07 -2.47 -4.10
CA GLU A 2 14.81 -3.08 -2.79
C GLU A 2 13.33 -2.92 -2.43
N ILE A 3 12.61 -4.03 -2.30
CA ILE A 3 11.21 -4.02 -1.90
C ILE A 3 11.17 -3.96 -0.37
N LYS A 4 10.90 -2.78 0.19
CA LYS A 4 10.75 -2.61 1.64
C LYS A 4 9.39 -3.13 2.11
N THR A 5 9.40 -3.93 3.17
CA THR A 5 8.19 -4.36 3.88
C THR A 5 7.71 -3.20 4.77
N LEU A 6 6.44 -2.83 4.67
CA LEU A 6 5.83 -1.78 5.49
C LEU A 6 5.93 -2.15 6.98
N LYS A 7 6.67 -1.35 7.76
CA LYS A 7 6.91 -1.51 9.21
C LYS A 7 6.28 -0.32 9.95
N THR A 8 5.00 -0.38 10.33
CA THR A 8 4.33 0.68 11.12
C THR A 8 3.02 0.20 11.78
N ALA A 9 2.53 0.98 12.76
CA ALA A 9 1.36 0.71 13.60
C ALA A 9 0.02 0.62 12.84
N THR A 10 -0.14 1.31 11.70
CA THR A 10 -1.32 1.19 10.83
C THR A 10 -0.94 1.21 9.33
N LEU A 11 -1.71 0.48 8.51
CA LEU A 11 -1.51 0.45 7.05
C LEU A 11 -1.58 1.84 6.41
N SER A 12 -2.43 2.72 6.94
CA SER A 12 -2.64 4.07 6.42
C SER A 12 -1.38 4.94 6.51
N GLU A 13 -0.70 4.95 7.66
CA GLU A 13 0.57 5.68 7.85
C GLU A 13 1.68 5.13 6.95
N ALA A 14 1.68 3.82 6.76
CA ALA A 14 2.63 3.15 5.88
C ALA A 14 2.45 3.61 4.43
N LEU A 15 1.20 3.74 3.99
CA LEU A 15 0.85 4.18 2.64
C LEU A 15 1.13 5.67 2.41
N THR A 16 0.79 6.54 3.37
CA THR A 16 1.06 7.98 3.25
C THR A 16 2.55 8.30 3.27
N GLY A 17 3.35 7.47 3.94
CA GLY A 17 4.81 7.57 3.95
C GLY A 17 5.51 7.11 2.66
N MET A 18 4.82 6.39 1.77
CA MET A 18 5.41 5.94 0.50
C MET A 18 5.70 7.13 -0.41
N LYS A 19 6.80 7.09 -1.17
CA LYS A 19 7.05 8.12 -2.21
C LYS A 19 6.26 7.82 -3.48
N ILE A 20 5.98 8.85 -4.28
CA ILE A 20 5.36 8.67 -5.60
C ILE A 20 6.29 7.81 -6.47
N GLY A 21 5.74 6.78 -7.11
CA GLY A 21 6.49 5.78 -7.87
C GLY A 21 7.08 4.64 -7.03
N GLU A 22 6.92 4.66 -5.71
CA GLU A 22 7.39 3.58 -4.84
C GLU A 22 6.38 2.42 -4.83
N THR A 23 6.90 1.19 -4.85
CA THR A 23 6.12 -0.03 -4.69
C THR A 23 6.53 -0.74 -3.40
N ALA A 24 5.55 -1.02 -2.55
CA ALA A 24 5.72 -1.76 -1.30
C ALA A 24 4.88 -3.04 -1.32
N ILE A 25 5.32 -4.05 -0.56
CA ILE A 25 4.50 -5.23 -0.30
C ILE A 25 3.65 -4.95 0.94
N ALA A 26 2.35 -5.26 0.84
CA ALA A 26 1.43 -5.17 1.95
C ALA A 26 1.93 -6.04 3.13
N PRO A 27 1.78 -5.59 4.39
CA PRO A 27 2.23 -6.36 5.54
C PRO A 27 1.51 -7.72 5.61
N VAL A 28 2.24 -8.75 6.02
CA VAL A 28 1.68 -10.10 6.22
C VAL A 28 0.59 -10.04 7.30
N GLY A 29 -0.62 -10.48 6.96
CA GLY A 29 -1.78 -10.46 7.86
C GLY A 29 -2.91 -9.49 7.45
N TYR A 30 -2.63 -8.54 6.54
CA TYR A 30 -3.69 -7.70 5.97
C TYR A 30 -4.43 -8.43 4.85
N LYS A 31 -5.76 -8.52 4.96
CA LYS A 31 -6.60 -9.04 3.88
C LYS A 31 -6.60 -8.04 2.71
N PRO A 32 -6.65 -8.51 1.45
CA PRO A 32 -6.68 -7.63 0.30
C PRO A 32 -7.79 -6.59 0.32
N LYS A 33 -8.96 -6.96 0.87
CA LYS A 33 -10.11 -6.07 1.07
C LYS A 33 -9.78 -4.89 1.98
N THR A 34 -9.02 -5.12 3.07
CA THR A 34 -8.60 -4.06 4.01
C THR A 34 -7.63 -3.10 3.34
N VAL A 35 -6.70 -3.63 2.54
CA VAL A 35 -5.74 -2.82 1.79
C VAL A 35 -6.43 -1.93 0.76
N ILE A 36 -7.33 -2.50 -0.03
CA ILE A 36 -8.11 -1.76 -1.04
C ILE A 36 -8.95 -0.68 -0.35
N LYS A 37 -9.62 -1.01 0.76
CA LYS A 37 -10.41 -0.05 1.53
C LYS A 37 -9.56 1.13 2.00
N THR A 38 -8.41 0.86 2.61
CA THR A 38 -7.50 1.90 3.11
C THR A 38 -6.96 2.77 1.96
N CYS A 39 -6.59 2.15 0.82
CA CYS A 39 -6.18 2.90 -0.37
C CYS A 39 -7.30 3.79 -0.92
N SER A 40 -8.55 3.33 -0.86
CA SER A 40 -9.72 4.11 -1.28
C SER A 40 -9.99 5.30 -0.36
N GLU A 41 -9.88 5.12 0.96
CA GLU A 41 -10.02 6.20 1.94
C GLU A 41 -8.92 7.27 1.76
N LEU A 42 -7.70 6.84 1.41
CA LEU A 42 -6.60 7.75 1.12
C LEU A 42 -6.75 8.47 -0.23
N ARG A 43 -7.48 7.89 -1.19
CA ARG A 43 -7.84 8.54 -2.46
C ARG A 43 -8.65 9.80 -2.25
N GLU A 44 -9.56 9.81 -1.28
CA GLU A 44 -10.33 10.99 -0.90
C GLU A 44 -9.44 12.10 -0.32
N LYS A 45 -8.30 11.73 0.28
CA LYS A 45 -7.28 12.66 0.79
C LYS A 45 -6.25 13.09 -0.26
N GLY A 46 -6.43 12.68 -1.52
CA GLY A 46 -5.56 13.04 -2.64
C GLY A 46 -4.41 12.06 -2.93
N PHE A 47 -4.32 10.94 -2.21
CA PHE A 47 -3.30 9.92 -2.44
C PHE A 47 -3.83 8.81 -3.35
N LEU A 48 -3.16 8.55 -4.47
CA LEU A 48 -3.57 7.50 -5.41
C LEU A 48 -2.67 6.29 -5.26
N PHE A 49 -3.25 5.13 -5.00
CA PHE A 49 -2.53 3.86 -4.92
C PHE A 49 -3.07 2.85 -5.92
N ASN A 50 -2.17 2.08 -6.53
CA ASN A 50 -2.50 0.90 -7.31
C ASN A 50 -2.19 -0.35 -6.48
N THR A 51 -3.12 -1.30 -6.41
CA THR A 51 -2.91 -2.57 -5.70
C THR A 51 -2.91 -3.72 -6.70
N SER A 52 -1.97 -4.64 -6.58
CA SER A 52 -1.81 -5.78 -7.49
C SER A 52 -1.36 -7.01 -6.73
N MET A 53 -1.76 -8.20 -7.16
CA MET A 53 -1.31 -9.46 -6.54
C MET A 53 -0.10 -10.00 -7.33
N ARG A 54 1.03 -10.22 -6.66
CA ARG A 54 2.23 -10.81 -7.27
C ARG A 54 2.75 -11.95 -6.38
N GLY A 55 2.71 -13.18 -6.89
CA GLY A 55 3.20 -14.36 -6.17
C GLY A 55 2.50 -14.62 -4.83
N GLY A 56 1.18 -14.41 -4.77
CA GLY A 56 0.38 -14.59 -3.54
C GLY A 56 0.50 -13.45 -2.51
N LYS A 57 1.31 -12.42 -2.79
CA LYS A 57 1.43 -11.22 -1.94
C LYS A 57 0.79 -10.03 -2.63
N GLN A 58 0.06 -9.22 -1.87
CA GLN A 58 -0.45 -7.96 -2.39
C GLN A 58 0.67 -6.92 -2.40
N THR A 59 0.86 -6.30 -3.54
CA THR A 59 1.77 -5.18 -3.78
C THR A 59 0.95 -3.90 -3.93
N ILE A 60 1.50 -2.80 -3.47
CA ILE A 60 0.87 -1.50 -3.48
C ILE A 60 1.87 -0.53 -4.08
N THR A 61 1.46 0.25 -5.06
CA THR A 61 2.29 1.26 -5.71
C THR A 61 1.64 2.61 -5.55
N ARG A 62 2.39 3.61 -5.07
CA ARG A 62 1.87 4.97 -4.96
C ARG A 62 2.00 5.68 -6.31
N LEU A 63 0.88 6.14 -6.84
CA LEU A 63 0.77 6.87 -8.10
C LEU A 63 0.67 8.39 -7.90
N LYS A 64 0.07 8.85 -6.80
CA LYS A 64 -0.08 10.28 -6.45
C LYS A 64 -0.05 10.46 -4.93
#